data_AF-A0A0F9QYH5-F1
#
_entry.id   AF-A0A0F9QYH5-F1
#
_cell.length_a   1.000
_cell.length_b   1.000
_cell.length_c   1.000
_cell.angle_alpha   90.00
_cell.angle_beta   90.00
_cell.angle_gamma   90.00
#
_symmetry.space_group_name_H-M   'P 1'
#
loop_
_entity.id
_entity.type
_entity.pdbx_description
1 polymer ?
#
loop_
_entity_poly.entity_id
_entity_poly.type
_entity_poly.pdbx_seq_one_letter_code
_entity_poly.pdbx_strand_id
1 'polypeptide(L)'
;MPLIVIDGPEKAGKSTLIEHMRDATRVDVVRKFTDAAQPDDRVYGAQLEADMVLVRSGCTVVWDQGWLGEGVYGELLGQDRRIAGDWFQGEWLYGRAVDACGVKAVLLGPSVEALACNGDDTDFEVSLRGERELFMKYGKLGGWRVVANQHEEGMSKSLALELVGLAGQRVNVDLLPPVVAGPIHSSTIVVGDRPSSRGGSWMPFTSRLTTKLALRMKELGGEPLNLLWANSNSFPPQYLGTFETVITCGDRAHRWATLHGKVLSQSTRYVTIPHPAWLFRFVTEKTEQAKKDLDQLLIQLIQEGRL
;
A
#
# COMPACT_ATOMS: atom_id res chain seq x y z
N MET A 1 6.59 -15.40 -5.76
CA MET A 1 5.16 -15.48 -6.13
C MET A 1 4.41 -14.41 -5.34
N PRO A 2 3.22 -13.96 -5.77
CA PRO A 2 2.69 -12.68 -5.32
C PRO A 2 1.92 -12.71 -3.99
N LEU A 3 1.71 -11.53 -3.43
CA LEU A 3 0.77 -11.29 -2.32
C LEU A 3 -0.57 -10.77 -2.87
N ILE A 4 -1.68 -11.36 -2.45
CA ILE A 4 -3.02 -10.95 -2.84
C ILE A 4 -3.80 -10.62 -1.56
N VAL A 5 -4.38 -9.44 -1.46
CA VAL A 5 -5.24 -9.07 -0.34
C VAL A 5 -6.67 -8.91 -0.85
N ILE A 6 -7.59 -9.66 -0.25
CA ILE A 6 -9.01 -9.62 -0.58
C ILE A 6 -9.75 -9.11 0.65
N ASP A 7 -10.47 -8.01 0.49
CA ASP A 7 -11.31 -7.44 1.53
C ASP A 7 -12.73 -7.21 1.00
N GLY A 8 -13.64 -6.78 1.86
CA GLY A 8 -15.04 -6.50 1.51
C GLY A 8 -16.02 -7.00 2.56
N PRO A 9 -17.33 -6.75 2.36
CA PRO A 9 -18.37 -7.10 3.30
C PRO A 9 -18.34 -8.55 3.77
N GLU A 10 -18.96 -8.80 4.92
CA GLU A 10 -19.25 -10.16 5.35
C GLU A 10 -20.06 -10.88 4.27
N LYS A 11 -19.75 -12.16 4.07
CA LYS A 11 -20.45 -13.03 3.08
C LYS A 11 -20.37 -12.55 1.63
N ALA A 12 -19.37 -11.73 1.31
CA ALA A 12 -19.14 -11.28 -0.07
C ALA A 12 -18.70 -12.40 -1.06
N GLY A 13 -18.43 -13.62 -0.58
CA GLY A 13 -17.94 -14.74 -1.41
C GLY A 13 -16.41 -14.86 -1.46
N LYS A 14 -15.70 -14.25 -0.50
CA LYS A 14 -14.22 -14.24 -0.43
C LYS A 14 -13.64 -15.67 -0.34
N SER A 15 -14.18 -16.51 0.56
CA SER A 15 -13.76 -17.92 0.71
C SER A 15 -13.80 -18.69 -0.62
N THR A 16 -14.91 -18.60 -1.36
CA THR A 16 -15.09 -19.27 -2.65
C THR A 16 -14.10 -18.76 -3.70
N LEU A 17 -13.86 -17.44 -3.74
CA LEU A 17 -12.85 -16.86 -4.63
C LEU A 17 -11.43 -17.38 -4.32
N ILE A 18 -11.09 -17.52 -3.04
CA ILE A 18 -9.79 -18.03 -2.59
C ILE A 18 -9.62 -19.52 -2.92
N GLU A 19 -10.69 -20.31 -2.81
CA GLU A 19 -10.70 -21.70 -3.26
C GLU A 19 -10.46 -21.80 -4.77
N HIS A 20 -11.12 -20.96 -5.57
CA HIS A 20 -10.83 -20.90 -7.00
C HIS A 20 -9.40 -20.44 -7.31
N MET A 21 -8.80 -19.55 -6.51
CA MET A 21 -7.39 -19.19 -6.65
C MET A 21 -6.45 -20.36 -6.33
N ARG A 22 -6.78 -21.17 -5.32
CA ARG A 22 -6.07 -22.41 -4.99
C ARG A 22 -6.11 -23.40 -6.15
N ASP A 23 -7.28 -23.62 -6.73
CA ASP A 23 -7.43 -24.54 -7.85
C ASP A 23 -6.76 -24.01 -9.13
N ALA A 24 -6.79 -22.69 -9.34
CA ALA A 24 -6.18 -22.03 -10.48
C ALA A 24 -4.65 -21.99 -10.42
N THR A 25 -4.06 -22.08 -9.23
CA THR A 25 -2.60 -21.99 -9.03
C THR A 25 -2.01 -23.35 -8.69
N ARG A 26 -0.89 -23.69 -9.33
CA ARG A 26 -0.10 -24.88 -8.96
C ARG A 26 0.82 -24.63 -7.75
N VAL A 27 0.52 -23.61 -6.95
CA VAL A 27 1.42 -23.06 -5.92
C VAL A 27 0.69 -23.07 -4.60
N ASP A 28 1.44 -23.27 -3.51
CA ASP A 28 0.89 -23.19 -2.15
C ASP A 28 0.26 -21.81 -1.89
N VAL A 29 -1.06 -21.83 -1.61
CA VAL A 29 -1.82 -20.65 -1.20
C VAL A 29 -1.99 -20.66 0.32
N VAL A 30 -1.24 -19.79 0.97
CA VAL A 30 -1.39 -19.56 2.41
C VAL A 30 -2.52 -18.54 2.62
N ARG A 31 -3.67 -19.03 3.12
CA ARG A 31 -4.79 -18.18 3.53
C ARG A 31 -4.49 -17.62 4.92
N LYS A 32 -4.51 -16.30 5.06
CA LYS A 32 -4.41 -15.60 6.35
C LYS A 32 -5.77 -14.98 6.70
N PHE A 33 -6.13 -15.11 7.97
CA PHE A 33 -7.30 -14.44 8.54
C PHE A 33 -6.80 -13.52 9.65
N THR A 34 -7.18 -12.25 9.61
CA THR A 34 -6.98 -11.32 10.72
C THR A 34 -8.31 -11.15 11.41
N ASP A 35 -8.37 -11.63 12.65
CA ASP A 35 -9.57 -11.54 13.48
C ASP A 35 -9.99 -10.07 13.64
N ALA A 36 -11.23 -9.77 13.22
CA ALA A 36 -11.81 -8.45 13.35
C ALA A 36 -11.87 -7.97 14.82
N ALA A 37 -11.81 -8.90 15.79
CA ALA A 37 -11.72 -8.60 17.22
C ALA A 37 -10.32 -8.16 17.67
N GLN A 38 -9.26 -8.33 16.86
CA GLN A 38 -7.95 -7.76 17.18
C GLN A 38 -7.97 -6.23 16.93
N PRO A 39 -7.78 -5.40 17.95
CA PRO A 39 -8.00 -3.95 17.85
C PRO A 39 -6.78 -3.15 17.38
N ASP A 40 -5.63 -3.80 17.13
CA ASP A 40 -4.35 -3.13 16.86
C ASP A 40 -3.81 -3.47 15.47
N ASP A 41 -3.90 -2.50 14.56
CA ASP A 41 -3.42 -2.55 13.18
C ASP A 41 -1.93 -2.94 13.07
N ARG A 42 -1.15 -2.76 14.14
CA ARG A 42 0.29 -3.10 14.17
C ARG A 42 0.57 -4.58 13.89
N VAL A 43 -0.40 -5.48 14.06
CA VAL A 43 -0.24 -6.90 13.73
C VAL A 43 0.07 -7.11 12.24
N TYR A 44 -0.47 -6.26 11.36
CA TYR A 44 -0.29 -6.39 9.91
C TYR A 44 1.18 -6.20 9.50
N GLY A 45 1.91 -5.30 10.15
CA GLY A 45 3.31 -5.04 9.80
C GLY A 45 4.19 -6.29 9.98
N ALA A 46 4.07 -6.95 11.12
CA ALA A 46 4.84 -8.17 11.41
C ALA A 46 4.39 -9.36 10.53
N GLN A 47 3.09 -9.47 10.24
CA GLN A 47 2.56 -10.50 9.35
C GLN A 47 3.04 -10.31 7.91
N LEU A 48 2.97 -9.08 7.38
CA LEU A 48 3.48 -8.75 6.05
C LEU A 48 4.98 -9.05 5.95
N GLU A 49 5.77 -8.70 6.96
CA GLU A 49 7.20 -9.00 7.00
C GLU A 49 7.47 -10.51 6.92
N ALA A 50 6.73 -11.32 7.69
CA ALA A 50 6.83 -12.78 7.63
C ALA A 50 6.39 -13.33 6.27
N ASP A 51 5.30 -12.79 5.71
CA ASP A 51 4.77 -13.23 4.42
C ASP A 51 5.70 -12.86 3.26
N MET A 52 6.51 -11.80 3.38
CA MET A 52 7.55 -11.49 2.39
C MET A 52 8.61 -12.60 2.28
N VAL A 53 8.88 -13.34 3.37
CA VAL A 53 9.76 -14.52 3.32
C VAL A 53 9.16 -15.62 2.44
N LEU A 54 7.84 -15.85 2.56
CA LEU A 54 7.11 -16.82 1.74
C LEU A 54 7.05 -16.40 0.27
N VAL A 55 6.73 -15.13 0.01
CA VAL A 55 6.71 -14.51 -1.33
C VAL A 55 8.07 -14.70 -2.03
N ARG A 56 9.18 -14.43 -1.32
CA ARG A 56 10.57 -14.64 -1.80
C ARG A 56 10.88 -16.10 -2.07
N SER A 57 10.30 -17.01 -1.28
CA SER A 57 10.47 -18.46 -1.43
C SER A 57 9.61 -19.06 -2.54
N GLY A 58 8.79 -18.24 -3.22
CA GLY A 58 7.97 -18.69 -4.33
C GLY A 58 6.55 -19.11 -3.94
N CYS A 59 6.05 -18.76 -2.75
CA CYS A 59 4.67 -19.03 -2.35
C CYS A 59 3.72 -17.88 -2.73
N THR A 60 2.47 -18.20 -3.04
CA THR A 60 1.40 -17.19 -3.20
C THR A 60 0.74 -17.01 -1.84
N VAL A 61 0.72 -15.78 -1.33
CA VAL A 61 0.08 -15.49 -0.05
C VAL A 61 -1.24 -14.78 -0.33
N VAL A 62 -2.33 -15.26 0.27
CA VAL A 62 -3.67 -14.67 0.11
C VAL A 62 -4.21 -14.27 1.46
N TRP A 63 -4.43 -12.98 1.66
CA TRP A 63 -5.09 -12.45 2.84
C TRP A 63 -6.59 -12.39 2.59
N ASP A 64 -7.33 -13.06 3.45
CA ASP A 64 -8.78 -13.02 3.51
C ASP A 64 -9.18 -12.10 4.64
N GLN A 65 -9.40 -10.83 4.30
CA GLN A 65 -9.43 -9.66 5.17
C GLN A 65 -8.06 -9.01 5.37
N GLY A 66 -8.03 -7.68 5.30
CA GLY A 66 -6.87 -6.87 5.58
C GLY A 66 -7.25 -5.65 6.42
N TRP A 67 -6.40 -4.63 6.35
CA TRP A 67 -6.58 -3.38 7.12
C TRP A 67 -7.73 -2.50 6.59
N LEU A 68 -8.25 -2.77 5.39
CA LEU A 68 -9.35 -1.97 4.83
C LEU A 68 -10.62 -2.21 5.66
N GLY A 69 -10.91 -3.48 5.99
CA GLY A 69 -11.99 -3.86 6.88
C GLY A 69 -11.90 -3.18 8.24
N GLU A 70 -10.71 -3.08 8.84
CA GLU A 70 -10.53 -2.34 10.11
C GLU A 70 -10.92 -0.86 9.99
N GLY A 71 -10.56 -0.21 8.88
CA GLY A 71 -10.97 1.18 8.62
C GLY A 71 -12.49 1.33 8.48
N VAL A 72 -13.14 0.38 7.78
CA VAL A 72 -14.60 0.36 7.55
C VAL A 72 -15.36 0.05 8.84
N TYR A 73 -15.08 -1.07 9.50
CA TYR A 73 -15.79 -1.47 10.72
C TYR A 73 -15.46 -0.57 11.90
N GLY A 74 -14.23 -0.04 11.98
CA GLY A 74 -13.87 0.97 12.98
C GLY A 74 -14.77 2.21 12.89
N GLU A 75 -15.06 2.68 11.68
CA GLU A 75 -15.99 3.78 11.45
C GLU A 75 -17.45 3.41 11.74
N LEU A 76 -17.94 2.29 11.21
CA LEU A 76 -19.34 1.88 11.38
C LEU A 76 -19.71 1.61 12.83
N LEU A 77 -18.80 1.01 13.58
CA LEU A 77 -19.01 0.63 14.98
C LEU A 77 -18.58 1.74 15.95
N GLY A 78 -18.09 2.88 15.46
CA GLY A 78 -17.59 3.98 16.29
C GLY A 78 -16.45 3.57 17.22
N GLN A 79 -15.60 2.63 16.79
CA GLN A 79 -14.50 2.12 17.60
C GLN A 79 -13.27 3.02 17.46
N ASP A 80 -12.62 3.34 18.58
CA ASP A 80 -11.37 4.10 18.61
C ASP A 80 -10.19 3.22 18.19
N ARG A 81 -10.08 2.96 16.88
CA ARG A 81 -8.93 2.28 16.26
C ARG A 81 -8.05 3.29 15.56
N ARG A 82 -6.74 3.03 15.52
CA ARG A 82 -5.75 3.93 14.92
C ARG A 82 -6.06 4.28 13.46
N ILE A 83 -6.58 3.34 12.67
CA ILE A 83 -6.93 3.55 11.26
C ILE A 83 -8.45 3.66 11.02
N ALA A 84 -9.27 3.76 12.07
CA ALA A 84 -10.72 3.93 11.93
C ALA A 84 -11.03 5.23 11.17
N GLY A 85 -11.74 5.12 10.05
CA GLY A 85 -12.06 6.26 9.18
C GLY A 85 -10.86 6.94 8.47
N ASP A 86 -9.62 6.49 8.72
CA ASP A 86 -8.42 6.98 8.03
C ASP A 86 -7.87 5.90 7.08
N TRP A 87 -8.59 5.73 5.96
CA TRP A 87 -8.20 4.82 4.88
C TRP A 87 -6.76 5.07 4.40
N PHE A 88 -6.31 6.33 4.39
CA PHE A 88 -4.99 6.68 3.87
C PHE A 88 -3.89 6.18 4.80
N GLN A 89 -4.08 6.28 6.11
CA GLN A 89 -3.11 5.76 7.05
C GLN A 89 -2.91 4.24 6.89
N GLY A 90 -3.98 3.47 6.73
CA GLY A 90 -3.91 2.03 6.46
C GLY A 90 -3.11 1.73 5.18
N GLU A 91 -3.46 2.39 4.06
CA GLU A 91 -2.74 2.24 2.79
C GLU A 91 -1.27 2.65 2.87
N TRP A 92 -0.99 3.74 3.59
CA TRP A 92 0.37 4.25 3.75
C TRP A 92 1.26 3.28 4.53
N LEU A 93 0.71 2.63 5.55
CA LEU A 93 1.43 1.72 6.43
C LEU A 93 1.55 0.31 5.87
N TYR A 94 0.55 -0.16 5.14
CA TYR A 94 0.42 -1.58 4.76
C TYR A 94 0.22 -1.75 3.25
N GLY A 95 -0.66 -0.96 2.64
CA GLY A 95 -0.98 -1.04 1.21
C GLY A 95 0.22 -0.96 0.29
N ARG A 96 1.15 -0.05 0.59
CA ARG A 96 2.39 0.10 -0.19
C ARG A 96 3.27 -1.16 -0.21
N ALA A 97 3.19 -2.02 0.82
CA ALA A 97 3.91 -3.30 0.77
C ALA A 97 3.36 -4.20 -0.34
N VAL A 98 2.04 -4.26 -0.43
CA VAL A 98 1.32 -5.08 -1.41
C VAL A 98 1.50 -4.50 -2.80
N ASP A 99 1.46 -3.17 -2.96
CA ASP A 99 1.62 -2.52 -4.27
C ASP A 99 3.00 -2.79 -4.90
N ALA A 100 4.01 -3.15 -4.10
CA ALA A 100 5.34 -3.54 -4.58
C ALA A 100 5.41 -4.98 -5.12
N CYS A 101 4.47 -5.87 -4.77
CA CYS A 101 4.62 -7.30 -5.04
C CYS A 101 3.32 -8.07 -5.30
N GLY A 102 2.21 -7.34 -5.49
CA GLY A 102 0.90 -7.92 -5.31
C GLY A 102 -0.26 -7.07 -5.79
N VAL A 103 -1.47 -7.51 -5.43
CA VAL A 103 -2.73 -6.83 -5.75
C VAL A 103 -3.66 -6.80 -4.53
N LYS A 104 -4.49 -5.76 -4.50
CA LYS A 104 -5.51 -5.56 -3.48
C LYS A 104 -6.88 -5.53 -4.18
N ALA A 105 -7.84 -6.29 -3.68
CA ALA A 105 -9.17 -6.39 -4.27
C ALA A 105 -10.26 -6.25 -3.19
N VAL A 106 -11.30 -5.47 -3.51
CA VAL A 106 -12.51 -5.38 -2.69
C VAL A 106 -13.61 -6.15 -3.39
N LEU A 107 -14.08 -7.23 -2.79
CA LEU A 107 -15.23 -7.97 -3.27
C LEU A 107 -16.48 -7.44 -2.55
N LEU A 108 -17.35 -6.73 -3.27
CA LEU A 108 -18.53 -6.12 -2.65
C LEU A 108 -19.65 -7.14 -2.35
N GLY A 109 -19.57 -8.35 -2.90
CA GLY A 109 -20.61 -9.36 -2.74
C GLY A 109 -21.87 -9.08 -3.57
N PRO A 110 -22.96 -9.81 -3.28
CA PRO A 110 -24.22 -9.72 -4.01
C PRO A 110 -24.96 -8.44 -3.61
N SER A 111 -26.21 -8.25 -4.06
CA SER A 111 -26.99 -7.09 -3.64
C SER A 111 -27.20 -7.09 -2.11
N VAL A 112 -27.55 -5.93 -1.54
CA VAL A 112 -27.80 -5.79 -0.09
C VAL A 112 -28.89 -6.76 0.37
N GLU A 113 -29.91 -6.97 -0.46
CA GLU A 113 -31.01 -7.88 -0.20
C GLU A 113 -30.55 -9.33 -0.12
N ALA A 114 -29.65 -9.74 -1.03
CA ALA A 114 -29.09 -11.09 -1.04
C ALA A 114 -28.08 -11.31 0.12
N LEU A 115 -27.33 -10.27 0.52
CA LEU A 115 -26.49 -10.31 1.71
C LEU A 115 -27.34 -10.52 2.97
N ALA A 116 -28.45 -9.81 3.10
CA ALA A 116 -29.37 -9.95 4.24
C ALA A 116 -29.96 -11.36 4.35
N CYS A 117 -30.24 -12.03 3.23
CA CYS A 117 -30.72 -13.42 3.23
C CYS A 117 -29.66 -14.43 3.71
N ASN A 118 -28.38 -14.10 3.62
CA ASN A 118 -27.29 -14.96 4.06
C ASN A 118 -26.88 -14.66 5.51
N GLY A 119 -27.53 -13.70 6.18
CA GLY A 119 -27.17 -13.26 7.52
C GLY A 119 -27.28 -14.36 8.59
N ASP A 120 -26.42 -14.33 9.60
CA ASP A 120 -26.42 -15.22 10.77
C ASP A 120 -26.08 -14.43 12.05
N ASP A 121 -26.07 -15.12 13.19
CA ASP A 121 -25.85 -14.54 14.51
C ASP A 121 -24.40 -14.12 14.79
N THR A 122 -23.48 -14.35 13.85
CA THR A 122 -22.08 -13.92 13.93
C THR A 122 -21.81 -12.61 13.21
N ASP A 123 -22.77 -12.11 12.43
CA ASP A 123 -22.62 -10.87 11.68
C ASP A 123 -22.56 -9.65 12.61
N PHE A 124 -21.77 -8.65 12.21
CA PHE A 124 -21.77 -7.37 12.92
C PHE A 124 -23.13 -6.67 12.82
N GLU A 125 -23.57 -6.03 13.91
CA GLU A 125 -24.77 -5.19 13.94
C GLU A 125 -24.55 -3.85 13.19
N VAL A 126 -24.26 -3.92 11.89
CA VAL A 126 -24.01 -2.77 11.01
C VAL A 126 -24.97 -2.74 9.83
N SER A 127 -25.17 -1.55 9.27
CA SER A 127 -25.94 -1.40 8.03
C SER A 127 -25.18 -2.03 6.86
N LEU A 128 -25.70 -3.12 6.29
CA LEU A 128 -25.15 -3.78 5.10
C LEU A 128 -24.95 -2.82 3.91
N ARG A 129 -25.86 -1.83 3.75
CA ARG A 129 -25.72 -0.77 2.75
C ARG A 129 -24.52 0.12 3.08
N GLY A 130 -24.42 0.59 4.32
CA GLY A 130 -23.34 1.46 4.78
C GLY A 130 -21.97 0.77 4.68
N GLU A 131 -21.90 -0.50 5.06
CA GLU A 131 -20.71 -1.35 4.91
C GLU A 131 -20.25 -1.43 3.45
N ARG A 132 -21.16 -1.80 2.53
CA ARG A 132 -20.84 -1.88 1.10
C ARG A 132 -20.40 -0.53 0.52
N GLU A 133 -21.06 0.56 0.91
CA GLU A 133 -20.71 1.91 0.48
C GLU A 133 -19.32 2.33 0.94
N LEU A 134 -18.96 2.05 2.21
CA LEU A 134 -17.64 2.35 2.76
C LEU A 134 -16.54 1.50 2.14
N PHE A 135 -16.75 0.19 1.95
CA PHE A 135 -15.79 -0.66 1.24
C PHE A 135 -15.57 -0.18 -0.20
N MET A 136 -16.63 0.20 -0.91
CA MET A 136 -16.50 0.76 -2.26
C MET A 136 -15.73 2.09 -2.24
N LYS A 137 -16.05 2.99 -1.30
CA LYS A 137 -15.41 4.30 -1.16
C LYS A 137 -13.92 4.15 -0.84
N TYR A 138 -13.58 3.39 0.21
CA TYR A 138 -12.19 3.22 0.66
C TYR A 138 -11.38 2.37 -0.31
N GLY A 139 -12.00 1.35 -0.91
CA GLY A 139 -11.39 0.60 -2.00
C GLY A 139 -10.99 1.52 -3.17
N LYS A 140 -11.89 2.38 -3.65
CA LYS A 140 -11.58 3.34 -4.72
C LYS A 140 -10.49 4.34 -4.33
N LEU A 141 -10.58 4.93 -3.13
CA LEU A 141 -9.60 5.91 -2.65
C LEU A 141 -8.20 5.30 -2.45
N GLY A 142 -8.12 4.04 -2.00
CA GLY A 142 -6.87 3.31 -1.80
C GLY A 142 -6.33 2.59 -3.05
N GLY A 143 -6.96 2.77 -4.20
CA GLY A 143 -6.55 2.12 -5.45
C GLY A 143 -6.78 0.60 -5.49
N TRP A 144 -7.69 0.08 -4.66
CA TRP A 144 -8.08 -1.32 -4.69
C TRP A 144 -8.91 -1.62 -5.94
N ARG A 145 -8.77 -2.85 -6.45
CA ARG A 145 -9.67 -3.34 -7.48
C ARG A 145 -11.03 -3.65 -6.87
N VAL A 146 -12.01 -2.77 -7.09
CA VAL A 146 -13.38 -2.98 -6.60
C VAL A 146 -14.17 -3.84 -7.58
N VAL A 147 -14.64 -4.99 -7.11
CA VAL A 147 -15.41 -5.95 -7.88
C VAL A 147 -16.83 -6.01 -7.35
N ALA A 148 -17.79 -5.61 -8.19
CA ALA A 148 -19.21 -5.72 -7.91
C ALA A 148 -19.77 -7.06 -8.43
N ASN A 149 -20.63 -7.70 -7.63
CA ASN A 149 -21.57 -8.75 -8.04
C ASN A 149 -20.96 -9.87 -8.91
N GLN A 150 -20.20 -10.79 -8.30
CA GLN A 150 -19.66 -11.97 -9.00
C GLN A 150 -19.98 -13.28 -8.26
N HIS A 151 -21.24 -13.71 -8.33
CA HIS A 151 -21.72 -14.94 -7.69
C HIS A 151 -21.91 -16.12 -8.65
N GLU A 152 -21.80 -15.90 -9.96
CA GLU A 152 -21.76 -17.01 -10.91
C GLU A 152 -20.39 -17.68 -10.84
N GLU A 153 -20.37 -19.01 -10.67
CA GLU A 153 -19.15 -19.81 -10.47
C GLU A 153 -18.10 -19.55 -11.56
N GLY A 154 -18.54 -19.41 -12.82
CA GLY A 154 -17.65 -19.10 -13.95
C GLY A 154 -16.97 -17.72 -13.85
N MET A 155 -17.67 -16.73 -13.29
CA MET A 155 -17.14 -15.38 -13.08
C MET A 155 -16.09 -15.37 -11.96
N SER A 156 -16.35 -16.09 -10.86
CA SER A 156 -15.42 -16.20 -9.74
C SER A 156 -14.10 -16.88 -10.15
N LYS A 157 -14.15 -17.95 -10.96
CA LYS A 157 -12.95 -18.60 -11.52
C LYS A 157 -12.14 -17.67 -12.44
N SER A 158 -12.82 -16.92 -13.31
CA SER A 158 -12.18 -15.93 -14.18
C SER A 158 -11.47 -14.84 -13.38
N LEU A 159 -12.14 -14.30 -12.35
CA LEU A 159 -11.55 -13.31 -11.45
C LEU A 159 -10.35 -13.85 -10.68
N ALA A 160 -10.42 -15.09 -10.20
CA ALA A 160 -9.30 -15.74 -9.52
C ALA A 160 -8.06 -15.79 -10.41
N LEU A 161 -8.21 -16.26 -11.66
CA LEU A 161 -7.14 -16.30 -12.66
C LEU A 161 -6.58 -14.91 -12.97
N GLU A 162 -7.47 -13.93 -13.12
CA GLU A 162 -7.07 -12.55 -13.39
C GLU A 162 -6.24 -11.96 -12.24
N LEU A 163 -6.70 -12.08 -11.00
CA LEU A 163 -6.00 -11.55 -9.83
C LEU A 163 -4.63 -12.21 -9.65
N VAL A 164 -4.54 -13.53 -9.79
CA VAL A 164 -3.28 -14.27 -9.77
C VAL A 164 -2.34 -13.80 -10.89
N GLY A 165 -2.85 -13.66 -12.11
CA GLY A 165 -2.07 -13.22 -13.27
C GLY A 165 -1.52 -11.80 -13.09
N LEU A 166 -2.36 -10.87 -12.66
CA LEU A 166 -1.97 -9.48 -12.38
C LEU A 166 -0.92 -9.41 -11.26
N ALA A 167 -1.10 -10.20 -10.20
CA ALA A 167 -0.19 -10.20 -9.08
C ALA A 167 1.18 -10.80 -9.49
N GLY A 168 1.19 -11.87 -10.31
CA GLY A 168 2.41 -12.48 -10.82
C GLY A 168 3.26 -11.55 -11.69
N GLN A 169 2.64 -10.63 -12.43
CA GLN A 169 3.34 -9.63 -13.25
C GLN A 169 4.09 -8.56 -12.43
N ARG A 170 3.72 -8.39 -11.15
CA ARG A 170 4.25 -7.34 -10.27
C ARG A 170 5.42 -7.80 -9.41
N VAL A 171 5.84 -9.06 -9.49
CA VAL A 171 6.91 -9.59 -8.64
C VAL A 171 8.27 -9.34 -9.27
N ASN A 172 9.05 -8.47 -8.65
CA ASN A 172 10.49 -8.36 -8.87
C ASN A 172 11.21 -8.64 -7.55
N VAL A 173 11.92 -9.77 -7.46
CA VAL A 173 12.58 -10.26 -6.23
C VAL A 173 13.60 -9.28 -5.63
N ASP A 174 14.21 -8.45 -6.46
CA ASP A 174 15.17 -7.42 -6.03
C ASP A 174 14.46 -6.17 -5.48
N LEU A 175 13.20 -5.97 -5.83
CA LEU A 175 12.35 -4.83 -5.47
C LEU A 175 11.14 -5.28 -4.63
N LEU A 176 11.38 -6.12 -3.63
CA LEU A 176 10.37 -6.50 -2.64
C LEU A 176 10.57 -5.72 -1.32
N PRO A 177 9.50 -5.50 -0.54
CA PRO A 177 9.65 -5.08 0.86
C PRO A 177 10.64 -6.00 1.61
N PRO A 178 11.46 -5.47 2.53
CA PRO A 178 11.50 -4.08 3.00
C PRO A 178 12.33 -3.11 2.13
N VAL A 179 12.89 -3.55 1.00
CA VAL A 179 13.79 -2.72 0.16
C VAL A 179 13.04 -1.52 -0.43
N VAL A 180 11.80 -1.76 -0.84
CA VAL A 180 10.91 -0.75 -1.41
C VAL A 180 9.51 -0.84 -0.80
N ALA A 181 8.72 0.21 -0.98
CA ALA A 181 7.28 0.23 -0.73
C ALA A 181 6.59 1.11 -1.80
N GLY A 182 5.48 0.65 -2.35
CA GLY A 182 4.73 1.32 -3.43
C GLY A 182 4.88 0.61 -4.79
N PRO A 183 4.22 1.11 -5.84
CA PRO A 183 4.21 0.46 -7.16
C PRO A 183 5.60 0.48 -7.81
N ILE A 184 6.16 -0.70 -8.11
CA ILE A 184 7.50 -0.85 -8.71
C ILE A 184 7.62 -0.29 -10.15
N HIS A 185 6.48 -0.02 -10.81
CA HIS A 185 6.42 0.55 -12.15
C HIS A 185 6.19 2.07 -12.13
N SER A 186 6.26 2.72 -10.97
CA SER A 186 6.16 4.17 -10.87
C SER A 186 7.25 4.85 -11.69
N SER A 187 6.90 5.95 -12.38
CA SER A 187 7.88 6.80 -13.07
C SER A 187 8.70 7.67 -12.10
N THR A 188 8.24 7.78 -10.84
CA THR A 188 8.87 8.58 -9.80
C THR A 188 9.21 7.72 -8.58
N ILE A 189 10.45 7.84 -8.10
CA ILE A 189 10.90 7.22 -6.84
C ILE A 189 11.30 8.29 -5.82
N VAL A 190 10.94 8.07 -4.56
CA VAL A 190 11.39 8.85 -3.41
C VAL A 190 12.39 8.05 -2.59
N VAL A 191 13.59 8.59 -2.41
CA VAL A 191 14.72 7.90 -1.77
C VAL A 191 15.16 8.61 -0.50
N GLY A 192 15.09 7.89 0.62
CA GLY A 192 15.61 8.30 1.94
C GLY A 192 17.04 7.84 2.19
N ASP A 193 17.61 8.17 3.35
CA ASP A 193 18.95 7.72 3.75
C ASP A 193 18.93 6.23 4.15
N ARG A 194 18.43 5.95 5.35
CA ARG A 194 18.33 4.62 5.96
C ARG A 194 17.13 4.55 6.91
N PRO A 195 16.59 3.36 7.17
CA PRO A 195 15.58 3.16 8.21
C PRO A 195 16.04 3.65 9.58
N SER A 196 15.09 4.05 10.42
CA SER A 196 15.35 4.39 11.82
C SER A 196 15.78 3.14 12.60
N SER A 197 16.83 3.24 13.42
CA SER A 197 17.28 2.16 14.29
C SER A 197 16.38 1.92 15.51
N ARG A 198 15.38 2.77 15.75
CA ARG A 198 14.52 2.74 16.97
C ARG A 198 13.40 1.68 16.94
N GLY A 199 13.49 0.67 16.07
CA GLY A 199 12.46 -0.37 15.92
C GLY A 199 11.17 0.14 15.26
N GLY A 200 10.39 -0.76 14.69
CA GLY A 200 9.06 -0.46 14.12
C GLY A 200 9.02 0.13 12.70
N SER A 201 10.17 0.37 12.07
CA SER A 201 10.24 0.78 10.65
C SER A 201 10.71 -0.38 9.79
N TRP A 202 9.80 -1.29 9.45
CA TRP A 202 10.12 -2.40 8.56
C TRP A 202 10.15 -1.96 7.08
N MET A 203 9.33 -0.99 6.67
CA MET A 203 9.36 -0.41 5.32
C MET A 203 9.94 1.02 5.25
N PRO A 204 10.37 1.48 4.06
CA PRO A 204 10.77 2.87 3.84
C PRO A 204 9.66 3.86 4.19
N PHE A 205 10.06 4.98 4.80
CA PHE A 205 9.19 6.13 5.12
C PHE A 205 8.00 5.84 6.05
N THR A 206 8.04 4.78 6.85
CA THR A 206 6.97 4.42 7.81
C THR A 206 7.02 5.19 9.15
N SER A 207 8.07 5.95 9.43
CA SER A 207 8.16 6.73 10.67
C SER A 207 7.16 7.89 10.69
N ARG A 208 6.72 8.32 11.89
CA ARG A 208 5.81 9.47 12.05
C ARG A 208 6.27 10.73 11.29
N LEU A 209 7.58 11.01 11.27
CA LEU A 209 8.12 12.20 10.62
C LEU A 209 8.16 12.07 9.09
N THR A 210 8.41 10.87 8.57
CA THR A 210 8.39 10.63 7.12
C THR A 210 6.96 10.54 6.58
N THR A 211 6.01 10.02 7.36
CA THR A 211 4.58 10.04 7.02
C THR A 211 4.06 11.47 6.83
N LYS A 212 4.56 12.46 7.58
CA LYS A 212 4.19 13.87 7.38
C LYS A 212 4.53 14.40 5.98
N LEU A 213 5.58 13.89 5.33
CA LEU A 213 5.89 14.28 3.95
C LEU A 213 4.79 13.79 3.00
N ALA A 214 4.37 12.53 3.13
CA ALA A 214 3.32 11.95 2.29
C ALA A 214 1.97 12.63 2.52
N LEU A 215 1.61 12.89 3.78
CA LEU A 215 0.41 13.67 4.11
C LEU A 215 0.48 15.06 3.47
N ARG A 216 1.63 15.73 3.52
CA ARG A 216 1.79 17.04 2.88
C ARG A 216 1.66 16.98 1.36
N MET A 217 2.25 15.98 0.70
CA MET A 217 2.07 15.75 -0.74
C MET A 217 0.59 15.57 -1.09
N LYS A 218 -0.14 14.76 -0.32
CA LYS A 218 -1.58 14.56 -0.48
C LYS A 218 -2.38 15.86 -0.28
N GLU A 219 -2.09 16.63 0.76
CA GLU A 219 -2.74 17.92 1.04
C GLU A 219 -2.59 18.92 -0.11
N LEU A 220 -1.46 18.87 -0.82
CA LEU A 220 -1.17 19.72 -1.98
C LEU A 220 -1.76 19.18 -3.29
N GLY A 221 -2.46 18.04 -3.25
CA GLY A 221 -3.11 17.43 -4.41
C GLY A 221 -2.28 16.38 -5.15
N GLY A 222 -1.16 15.94 -4.59
CA GLY A 222 -0.36 14.82 -5.14
C GLY A 222 -0.88 13.45 -4.70
N GLU A 223 -0.33 12.41 -5.30
CA GLU A 223 -0.71 11.01 -5.12
C GLU A 223 0.48 10.20 -4.56
N PRO A 224 0.86 10.40 -3.28
CA PRO A 224 2.04 9.76 -2.70
C PRO A 224 1.99 8.23 -2.67
N LEU A 225 0.80 7.62 -2.78
CA LEU A 225 0.63 6.18 -2.88
C LEU A 225 1.03 5.62 -4.25
N ASN A 226 1.08 6.46 -5.29
CA ASN A 226 1.49 6.09 -6.65
C ASN A 226 3.00 6.21 -6.89
N LEU A 227 3.75 6.60 -5.85
CA LEU A 227 5.21 6.72 -5.89
C LEU A 227 5.88 5.46 -5.34
N LEU A 228 7.04 5.10 -5.89
CA LEU A 228 7.91 4.12 -5.26
C LEU A 228 8.72 4.78 -4.13
N TRP A 229 8.84 4.13 -2.99
CA TRP A 229 9.58 4.62 -1.82
C TRP A 229 10.70 3.66 -1.45
N ALA A 230 11.91 4.17 -1.26
CA ALA A 230 13.08 3.37 -0.96
C ALA A 230 14.07 4.08 -0.03
N ASN A 231 15.09 3.37 0.44
CA ASN A 231 16.23 3.98 1.12
C ASN A 231 17.53 3.67 0.40
N SER A 232 18.41 4.66 0.30
CA SER A 232 19.71 4.55 -0.40
C SER A 232 20.61 3.43 0.13
N ASN A 233 20.48 3.05 1.40
CA ASN A 233 21.28 2.00 2.01
C ASN A 233 20.92 0.57 1.56
N SER A 234 19.76 0.37 0.91
CA SER A 234 19.24 -0.96 0.58
C SER A 234 18.72 -1.06 -0.85
N PHE A 235 18.37 0.06 -1.49
CA PHE A 235 17.89 0.06 -2.87
C PHE A 235 19.01 -0.31 -3.85
N PRO A 236 18.80 -1.26 -4.78
CA PRO A 236 19.82 -1.63 -5.76
C PRO A 236 20.03 -0.50 -6.78
N PRO A 237 21.23 0.12 -6.86
CA PRO A 237 21.42 1.34 -7.64
C PRO A 237 21.16 1.18 -9.14
N GLN A 238 21.29 -0.04 -9.69
CA GLN A 238 21.05 -0.31 -11.12
C GLN A 238 19.64 0.04 -11.60
N TYR A 239 18.66 0.10 -10.70
CA TYR A 239 17.28 0.49 -11.05
C TYR A 239 17.08 2.00 -11.12
N LEU A 240 18.02 2.83 -10.66
CA LEU A 240 17.82 4.30 -10.68
C LEU A 240 17.58 4.84 -12.09
N GLY A 241 18.18 4.23 -13.11
CA GLY A 241 18.02 4.63 -14.51
C GLY A 241 16.64 4.33 -15.10
N THR A 242 15.78 3.56 -14.42
CA THR A 242 14.43 3.23 -14.91
C THR A 242 13.39 4.29 -14.56
N PHE A 243 13.73 5.26 -13.71
CA PHE A 243 12.82 6.31 -13.26
C PHE A 243 13.03 7.60 -14.05
N GLU A 244 11.93 8.27 -14.37
CA GLU A 244 11.96 9.60 -14.98
C GLU A 244 12.33 10.67 -13.93
N THR A 245 11.83 10.51 -12.70
CA THR A 245 12.13 11.42 -11.58
C THR A 245 12.62 10.66 -10.35
N VAL A 246 13.76 11.10 -9.80
CA VAL A 246 14.30 10.62 -8.53
C VAL A 246 14.28 11.76 -7.52
N ILE A 247 13.41 11.67 -6.52
CA ILE A 247 13.32 12.62 -5.41
C ILE A 247 14.18 12.10 -4.26
N THR A 248 15.21 12.84 -3.87
CA THR A 248 16.14 12.46 -2.81
C THR A 248 15.88 13.27 -1.54
N CYS A 249 15.79 12.60 -0.40
CA CYS A 249 15.56 13.21 0.90
C CYS A 249 16.87 13.38 1.67
N GLY A 250 17.45 14.58 1.63
CA GLY A 250 18.69 14.96 2.30
C GLY A 250 19.97 14.53 1.58
N ASP A 251 21.10 15.07 2.06
CA ASP A 251 22.40 15.05 1.36
C ASP A 251 22.98 13.65 1.12
N ARG A 252 22.64 12.67 1.97
CA ARG A 252 23.15 11.30 1.83
C ARG A 252 22.49 10.58 0.66
N ALA A 253 21.15 10.61 0.61
CA ALA A 253 20.38 10.07 -0.50
C ALA A 253 20.73 10.78 -1.81
N HIS A 254 20.90 12.11 -1.78
CA HIS A 254 21.30 12.89 -2.94
C HIS A 254 22.67 12.49 -3.49
N ARG A 255 23.69 12.38 -2.63
CA ARG A 255 25.04 11.96 -3.05
C ARG A 255 25.04 10.55 -3.62
N TRP A 256 24.36 9.62 -2.97
CA TRP A 256 24.21 8.25 -3.48
C TRP A 256 23.53 8.22 -4.85
N ALA A 257 22.41 8.92 -5.02
CA ALA A 257 21.69 8.95 -6.29
C ALA A 257 22.50 9.63 -7.39
N THR A 258 23.28 10.66 -7.06
CA THR A 258 24.16 11.35 -8.01
C THR A 258 25.33 10.47 -8.45
N LEU A 259 25.93 9.73 -7.51
CA LEU A 259 27.06 8.85 -7.79
C LEU A 259 26.67 7.68 -8.70
N HIS A 260 25.52 7.07 -8.45
CA HIS A 260 25.09 5.87 -9.17
C HIS A 260 24.17 6.19 -10.35
N GLY A 261 23.25 7.13 -10.19
CA GLY A 261 22.18 7.38 -11.16
C GLY A 261 22.63 8.16 -12.40
N LYS A 262 23.53 9.14 -12.26
CA LYS A 262 24.02 9.94 -13.41
C LYS A 262 24.78 9.11 -14.45
N VAL A 263 25.35 7.98 -14.03
CA VAL A 263 26.03 7.04 -14.93
C VAL A 263 25.02 6.20 -15.72
N LEU A 264 23.85 5.92 -15.13
CA LEU A 264 22.84 5.03 -15.68
C LEU A 264 21.87 5.73 -16.63
N SER A 265 21.54 6.98 -16.37
CA SER A 265 20.61 7.75 -17.21
C SER A 265 20.88 9.25 -17.11
N GLN A 266 21.12 9.86 -18.27
CA GLN A 266 21.25 11.32 -18.38
C GLN A 266 19.89 12.03 -18.45
N SER A 267 18.82 11.30 -18.79
CA SER A 267 17.45 11.87 -18.90
C SER A 267 16.69 11.88 -17.57
N THR A 268 17.15 11.15 -16.56
CA THR A 268 16.51 11.12 -15.24
C THR A 268 16.67 12.46 -14.54
N ARG A 269 15.56 13.04 -14.08
CA ARG A 269 15.54 14.27 -13.28
C ARG A 269 15.80 13.95 -11.81
N TYR A 270 16.80 14.59 -11.23
CA TYR A 270 17.11 14.48 -9.80
C TYR A 270 16.60 15.71 -9.07
N VAL A 271 15.68 15.51 -8.14
CA VAL A 271 15.15 16.55 -7.26
C VAL A 271 15.64 16.28 -5.84
N THR A 272 16.09 17.30 -5.14
CA THR A 272 16.57 17.16 -3.76
C THR A 272 15.67 17.95 -2.84
N ILE A 273 15.18 17.29 -1.80
CA ILE A 273 14.38 17.91 -0.74
C ILE A 273 15.06 17.72 0.61
N PRO A 274 14.80 18.61 1.59
CA PRO A 274 15.27 18.39 2.94
C PRO A 274 14.75 17.07 3.52
N HIS A 275 15.57 16.40 4.32
CA HIS A 275 15.15 15.14 4.93
C HIS A 275 13.94 15.37 5.87
N PRO A 276 12.82 14.62 5.75
CA PRO A 276 11.60 14.85 6.56
C PRO A 276 11.84 14.85 8.07
N ALA A 277 12.74 13.98 8.54
CA ALA A 277 13.09 13.94 9.96
C ALA A 277 13.75 15.23 10.49
N TRP A 278 14.44 16.01 9.66
CA TRP A 278 14.93 17.34 10.05
C TRP A 278 13.79 18.35 9.96
N LEU A 279 13.07 18.35 8.83
CA LEU A 279 12.02 19.31 8.51
C LEU A 279 10.87 19.33 9.53
N PHE A 280 10.44 18.16 10.00
CA PHE A 280 9.25 18.02 10.85
C PHE A 280 9.56 17.76 12.33
N ARG A 281 10.83 17.59 12.70
CA ARG A 281 11.24 17.43 14.10
C ARG A 281 11.45 18.77 14.79
N PHE A 282 12.04 19.72 14.09
CA PHE A 282 12.36 21.03 14.63
C PHE A 282 11.33 22.06 14.17
N VAL A 283 11.04 23.02 15.05
CA VAL A 283 10.19 24.17 14.76
C VAL A 283 11.07 25.41 14.95
N THR A 284 11.81 25.73 13.90
CA THR A 284 12.68 26.91 13.80
C THR A 284 12.32 27.71 12.55
N GLU A 285 12.66 28.98 12.51
CA GLU A 285 12.45 29.84 11.33
C GLU A 285 13.03 29.19 10.05
N LYS A 286 14.22 28.59 10.16
CA LYS A 286 14.87 27.88 9.05
C LYS A 286 14.04 26.69 8.54
N THR A 287 13.48 25.88 9.43
CA THR A 287 12.64 24.74 9.03
C THR A 287 11.28 25.19 8.50
N GLU A 288 10.72 26.29 8.99
CA GLU A 288 9.47 26.83 8.46
C GLU A 288 9.65 27.40 7.05
N GLN A 289 10.75 28.11 6.79
CA GLN A 289 11.07 28.55 5.44
C GLN A 289 11.29 27.36 4.50
N ALA A 290 12.05 26.35 4.94
CA ALA A 290 12.28 25.15 4.14
C ALA A 290 10.99 24.36 3.85
N LYS A 291 9.96 24.42 4.71
CA LYS A 291 8.64 23.84 4.42
C LYS A 291 7.93 24.60 3.31
N LYS A 292 7.98 25.94 3.32
CA LYS A 292 7.40 26.77 2.25
C LYS A 292 8.08 26.50 0.90
N ASP A 293 9.41 26.42 0.89
CA ASP A 293 10.19 26.11 -0.31
C ASP A 293 9.86 24.69 -0.81
N LEU A 294 9.72 23.73 0.11
CA LEU A 294 9.26 22.37 -0.21
C LEU A 294 7.86 22.40 -0.84
N ASP A 295 6.90 23.13 -0.26
CA ASP A 295 5.53 23.19 -0.78
C ASP A 295 5.50 23.72 -2.22
N GLN A 296 6.26 24.78 -2.51
CA GLN A 296 6.37 25.32 -3.87
C GLN A 296 6.92 24.29 -4.85
N LEU A 297 7.96 23.56 -4.45
CA LEU A 297 8.56 22.50 -5.26
C LEU A 297 7.59 21.33 -5.48
N LEU A 298 6.86 20.90 -4.43
CA LEU A 298 5.86 19.83 -4.55
C LEU A 298 4.73 20.25 -5.48
N ILE A 299 4.21 21.47 -5.36
CA ILE A 299 3.19 22.02 -6.25
C ILE A 299 3.69 22.02 -7.71
N GLN A 300 4.93 22.45 -7.94
CA GLN A 300 5.53 22.41 -9.28
C GLN A 300 5.55 20.98 -9.83
N LEU A 301 6.01 20.00 -9.04
CA LEU A 301 6.08 18.61 -9.48
C LEU A 301 4.70 18.01 -9.76
N ILE A 302 3.68 18.37 -8.98
CA ILE A 302 2.29 17.99 -9.21
C ILE A 302 1.79 18.58 -10.54
N GLN A 303 2.04 19.87 -10.79
CA GLN A 303 1.66 20.53 -12.05
C GLN A 303 2.34 19.92 -13.28
N GLU A 304 3.54 19.36 -13.10
CA GLU A 304 4.28 18.63 -14.13
C GLU A 304 3.84 17.17 -14.29
N GLY A 305 2.87 16.68 -13.51
CA GLY A 305 2.40 15.29 -13.52
C GLY A 305 3.42 14.29 -12.98
N ARG A 306 4.27 14.72 -12.04
CA ARG A 306 5.37 13.91 -11.47
C ARG A 306 5.08 13.38 -10.06
N LEU A 307 4.04 13.91 -9.42
CA LEU A 307 3.59 13.61 -8.07
C LEU A 307 2.07 13.45 -8.04
#